data_AF-X0YI81-F1
#
_entry.id   AF-X0YI81-F1
#
_cell.length_a   1.000
_cell.length_b   1.000
_cell.length_c   1.000
_cell.angle_alpha   90.00
_cell.angle_beta   90.00
_cell.angle_gamma   90.00
#
_symmetry.space_group_name_H-M   'P 1'
#
loop_
_entity.id
_entity.type
_entity.pdbx_description
1 polymer ?
#
loop_
_entity_poly.entity_id
_entity_poly.type
_entity_poly.pdbx_seq_one_letter_code
_entity_poly.pdbx_strand_id
1 'polypeptide(L)'
;LKQAQEDPAADQWVVLHFPAITDGKALWPERYPLDALENIRSSIGGRVFESLYQGNPTIAEGQIIKREWWKYYREPPRFNRLLHSWDTAFKDKSQNDYSVCTVWGEADN
;
A
#
# COMPACT_ATOMS: atom_id res chain seq x y z
N LEU A 1 -10.22 4.22 14.29
CA LEU A 1 -10.43 5.67 14.16
C LEU A 1 -9.74 6.35 15.35
N LYS A 2 -8.44 6.64 15.24
CA LYS A 2 -7.63 7.16 16.37
C LYS A 2 -8.23 8.43 16.98
N GLN A 3 -8.76 9.31 16.13
CA GLN A 3 -9.41 10.56 16.54
C GLN A 3 -10.68 10.36 17.39
N ALA A 4 -11.47 9.32 17.16
CA ALA A 4 -12.69 9.06 17.94
C ALA A 4 -12.40 8.41 19.30
N GLN A 5 -11.26 7.72 19.44
CA GLN A 5 -10.80 7.17 20.72
C GLN A 5 -10.21 8.25 21.64
N GLU A 6 -9.73 9.36 21.08
CA GLU A 6 -9.08 10.45 21.80
C GLU A 6 -10.06 11.54 22.27
N ASP A 7 -11.27 11.62 21.69
CA ASP A 7 -12.29 12.61 22.03
C ASP A 7 -13.64 11.96 22.43
N PRO A 8 -14.05 12.02 23.71
CA PRO A 8 -15.33 11.49 24.19
C PRO A 8 -16.57 12.19 23.62
N ALA A 9 -16.42 13.40 23.05
CA ALA A 9 -17.52 14.13 22.40
C ALA A 9 -17.74 13.69 20.95
N ALA A 10 -16.82 12.91 20.37
CA ALA A 10 -16.98 12.35 19.03
C ALA A 10 -17.88 11.10 19.04
N ASP A 11 -18.57 10.87 17.92
CA ASP A 11 -19.41 9.69 17.74
C ASP A 11 -18.59 8.40 17.90
N GLN A 12 -19.05 7.54 18.81
CA GLN A 12 -18.44 6.25 19.11
C GLN A 12 -19.06 5.17 18.21
N TRP A 13 -18.31 4.72 17.20
CA TRP A 13 -18.75 3.68 16.27
C TRP A 13 -18.10 2.34 16.58
N VAL A 14 -18.91 1.28 16.57
CA VAL A 14 -18.41 -0.10 16.53
C VAL A 14 -18.19 -0.49 15.07
N VAL A 15 -16.94 -0.75 14.71
CA VAL A 15 -16.58 -1.22 13.37
C VAL A 15 -16.65 -2.74 13.35
N LEU A 16 -17.53 -3.28 12.50
CA LEU A 16 -17.60 -4.71 12.21
C LEU A 16 -16.88 -4.99 10.89
N HIS A 17 -15.92 -5.90 10.90
CA HIS A 17 -15.16 -6.32 9.72
C HIS A 17 -15.34 -7.81 9.51
N PHE A 18 -15.81 -8.19 8.33
CA PHE A 18 -16.21 -9.55 7.97
C PHE A 18 -15.44 -10.05 6.74
N PRO A 19 -14.15 -10.37 6.88
CA PRO A 19 -13.36 -10.94 5.79
C PRO A 19 -13.90 -12.33 5.40
N ALA A 20 -13.85 -12.66 4.12
CA ALA A 20 -14.33 -13.94 3.61
C ALA A 20 -13.51 -15.13 4.15
N ILE A 21 -12.21 -14.95 4.38
CA ILE A 21 -11.29 -15.93 4.97
C ILE A 21 -10.60 -15.32 6.20
N THR A 22 -10.63 -16.04 7.32
CA THR A 22 -9.88 -15.71 8.56
C THR A 22 -9.21 -16.97 9.08
N ASP A 23 -7.90 -16.92 9.37
CA ASP A 23 -7.12 -18.07 9.87
C ASP A 23 -7.32 -19.36 9.05
N GLY A 24 -7.41 -19.21 7.72
CA GLY A 24 -7.64 -20.32 6.79
C GLY A 24 -9.05 -20.92 6.84
N LYS A 25 -10.02 -20.25 7.45
CA LYS A 25 -11.43 -20.68 7.53
C LYS A 25 -12.33 -19.70 6.81
N ALA A 26 -13.29 -20.22 6.08
CA ALA A 26 -14.32 -19.39 5.44
C ALA A 26 -15.28 -18.82 6.49
N LEU A 27 -15.65 -17.55 6.34
CA LEU A 27 -16.63 -16.89 7.19
C LEU A 27 -18.03 -17.52 7.07
N TRP A 28 -18.38 -17.98 5.86
CA TRP A 28 -19.68 -18.60 5.57
C TRP A 28 -19.51 -19.87 4.72
N PRO A 29 -19.06 -20.99 5.33
CA PRO A 29 -18.72 -22.22 4.61
C PRO A 29 -19.87 -22.84 3.81
N GLU A 30 -21.12 -22.71 4.27
CA GLU A 30 -22.29 -23.31 3.64
C GLU A 30 -22.61 -22.68 2.27
N ARG A 31 -22.26 -21.41 2.08
CA ARG A 31 -22.48 -20.69 0.84
C ARG A 31 -21.19 -20.50 0.03
N TYR A 32 -20.08 -20.29 0.72
CA TYR A 32 -18.76 -20.09 0.15
C TYR A 32 -17.75 -20.95 0.90
N PRO A 33 -17.62 -22.24 0.54
CA PRO A 33 -16.60 -23.09 1.12
C PRO A 33 -15.20 -22.60 0.71
N LEU A 34 -14.19 -23.00 1.48
CA LEU A 34 -12.83 -22.46 1.36
C LEU A 34 -12.22 -22.69 -0.04
N ASP A 35 -12.46 -23.86 -0.62
CA ASP A 35 -12.04 -24.22 -1.97
C ASP A 35 -12.65 -23.29 -3.03
N ALA A 36 -13.93 -22.96 -2.89
CA ALA A 36 -14.60 -21.99 -3.77
C ALA A 36 -13.98 -20.59 -3.63
N LEU A 37 -13.66 -20.15 -2.42
CA LEU A 37 -13.02 -18.85 -2.19
C LEU A 37 -11.60 -18.80 -2.78
N GLU A 38 -10.81 -19.87 -2.66
CA GLU A 38 -9.48 -19.95 -3.27
C GLU A 38 -9.54 -20.01 -4.81
N ASN A 39 -10.56 -20.68 -5.37
CA ASN A 39 -10.83 -20.67 -6.81
C ASN A 39 -11.18 -19.26 -7.31
N ILE A 40 -12.01 -18.53 -6.55
CA ILE A 40 -12.34 -17.12 -6.85
C ILE A 40 -11.07 -16.26 -6.78
N ARG A 41 -10.27 -16.39 -5.71
CA ARG A 41 -9.00 -15.66 -5.53
C ARG A 41 -8.04 -15.87 -6.69
N SER A 42 -7.93 -17.11 -7.16
CA SER A 42 -7.10 -17.47 -8.32
C SER A 42 -7.63 -16.88 -9.63
N SER A 43 -8.95 -16.78 -9.79
CA SER A 43 -9.59 -16.27 -11.01
C SER A 43 -9.53 -14.75 -11.14
N ILE A 44 -9.77 -14.01 -10.05
CA ILE A 44 -9.82 -12.53 -10.07
C ILE A 44 -8.50 -11.88 -9.67
N GLY A 45 -7.54 -12.68 -9.19
CA GLY A 45 -6.26 -12.24 -8.68
C GLY A 45 -6.32 -11.75 -7.24
N GLY A 46 -5.23 -11.98 -6.50
CA GLY A 46 -5.15 -11.70 -5.06
C GLY A 46 -5.49 -10.25 -4.69
N ARG A 47 -5.10 -9.26 -5.51
CA ARG A 47 -5.43 -7.84 -5.25
C ARG A 47 -6.93 -7.57 -5.24
N VAL A 48 -7.64 -8.07 -6.25
CA VAL A 48 -9.09 -7.85 -6.36
C VAL A 48 -9.81 -8.60 -5.24
N PHE A 49 -9.32 -9.80 -4.90
CA PHE A 49 -9.82 -10.59 -3.79
C PHE A 49 -9.63 -9.90 -2.43
N GLU A 50 -8.43 -9.38 -2.12
CA GLU A 50 -8.17 -8.66 -0.86
C GLU A 50 -9.09 -7.44 -0.71
N SER A 51 -9.33 -6.69 -1.79
CA SER A 51 -10.23 -5.55 -1.78
C SER A 51 -11.70 -5.95 -1.57
N LEU A 52 -12.22 -6.87 -2.40
CA LEU A 52 -13.65 -7.17 -2.45
C LEU A 52 -14.11 -8.18 -1.40
N TYR A 53 -13.28 -9.15 -1.05
CA TYR A 53 -13.65 -10.28 -0.18
C TYR A 53 -13.02 -10.15 1.21
N GLN A 54 -11.81 -9.61 1.33
CA GLN A 54 -11.17 -9.40 2.64
C GLN A 54 -11.43 -8.00 3.22
N GLY A 55 -12.03 -7.08 2.46
CA GLY A 55 -12.28 -5.71 2.91
C GLY A 55 -11.00 -4.91 3.17
N ASN A 56 -9.89 -5.33 2.55
CA ASN A 56 -8.59 -4.67 2.63
C ASN A 56 -8.28 -4.02 1.27
N PRO A 57 -8.90 -2.87 0.94
CA PRO A 57 -8.63 -2.15 -0.31
C PRO A 57 -7.23 -1.53 -0.34
N THR A 58 -6.48 -1.66 0.75
CA THR A 58 -5.09 -1.23 0.85
C THR A 58 -4.27 -1.96 -0.19
N ILE A 59 -3.54 -1.18 -0.98
CA ILE A 59 -2.71 -1.63 -2.09
C ILE A 59 -1.74 -2.70 -1.54
N ALA A 60 -1.87 -3.95 -1.99
CA ALA A 60 -1.04 -5.07 -1.53
C ALA A 60 0.47 -4.80 -1.64
N GLU A 61 0.89 -3.92 -2.55
CA GLU A 61 2.17 -3.23 -2.61
C GLU A 61 2.09 -2.25 -3.78
N GLY A 62 2.78 -1.11 -3.73
CA GLY A 62 2.85 -0.16 -4.84
C GLY A 62 3.31 -0.86 -6.12
N GLN A 63 2.42 -1.04 -7.09
CA GLN A 63 2.58 -1.99 -8.20
C GLN A 63 3.70 -1.67 -9.20
N ILE A 64 4.44 -0.59 -9.01
CA ILE A 64 5.53 -0.18 -9.91
C ILE A 64 6.90 -0.55 -9.34
N ILE A 65 7.10 -0.53 -8.01
CA ILE A 65 8.41 -0.78 -7.38
C ILE A 65 8.23 -1.67 -6.16
N LYS A 66 8.77 -2.89 -6.20
CA LYS A 66 8.68 -3.84 -5.08
C LYS A 66 9.69 -3.53 -3.99
N ARG A 67 9.32 -3.77 -2.72
CA ARG A 67 10.21 -3.49 -1.58
C ARG A 67 11.50 -4.34 -1.62
N GLU A 68 11.41 -5.53 -2.20
CA GLU A 68 12.52 -6.48 -2.40
C GLU A 68 13.55 -6.04 -3.45
N TRP A 69 13.20 -5.10 -4.35
CA TRP A 69 14.14 -4.57 -5.35
C TRP A 69 15.16 -3.60 -4.76
N TRP A 70 14.87 -3.01 -3.60
CA TRP A 70 15.76 -2.05 -2.96
C TRP A 70 17.01 -2.72 -2.42
N LYS A 71 18.17 -2.31 -2.92
CA LYS A 71 19.47 -2.59 -2.34
C LYS A 71 19.95 -1.37 -1.55
N TYR A 72 20.50 -1.61 -0.37
CA TYR A 72 21.02 -0.57 0.50
C TYR A 72 22.55 -0.63 0.51
N TYR A 73 23.18 0.54 0.44
CA TYR A 73 24.63 0.69 0.50
C TYR A 73 24.98 1.54 1.73
N ARG A 74 26.05 1.19 2.44
CA ARG A 74 26.63 2.06 3.48
C ARG A 74 27.62 3.06 2.88
N GLU A 75 28.37 2.60 1.89
CA GLU A 75 29.30 3.41 1.12
C GLU A 75 28.79 3.50 -0.32
N PRO A 76 28.67 4.70 -0.89
CA PRO A 76 28.16 4.86 -2.26
C PRO A 76 29.18 4.32 -3.28
N PRO A 77 28.74 3.67 -4.37
CA PRO A 77 29.63 3.30 -5.45
C PRO A 77 30.16 4.56 -6.16
N ARG A 78 31.21 4.40 -6.95
CA ARG A 78 31.67 5.46 -7.84
C ARG A 78 30.66 5.62 -8.97
N PHE A 79 30.10 6.82 -9.11
CA PHE A 79 29.14 7.11 -10.17
C PHE A 79 29.84 7.68 -11.41
N ASN A 80 29.46 7.18 -12.58
CA ASN A 80 29.90 7.64 -13.88
C ASN A 80 29.12 8.88 -14.30
N ARG A 81 27.84 8.96 -13.91
CA ARG A 81 26.95 10.09 -14.16
C ARG A 81 26.02 10.33 -12.97
N LEU A 82 25.68 11.60 -12.75
CA LEU A 82 24.66 12.03 -11.80
C LEU A 82 23.56 12.79 -12.55
N LEU A 83 22.31 12.52 -12.22
CA LEU A 83 21.13 13.17 -12.77
C LEU A 83 20.27 13.72 -11.63
N HIS A 84 19.93 15.00 -11.72
CA HIS A 84 19.03 15.65 -10.77
C HIS A 84 17.67 15.84 -11.45
N SER A 85 16.61 15.34 -10.82
CA SER A 85 15.23 15.57 -11.24
C SER A 85 14.54 16.44 -10.21
N TRP A 86 14.03 17.57 -10.66
CA TRP A 86 13.35 18.57 -9.84
C TRP A 86 11.88 18.62 -10.20
N ASP A 87 11.02 18.45 -9.21
CA ASP A 87 9.59 18.73 -9.29
C ASP A 87 9.28 19.90 -8.34
N THR A 88 9.10 21.09 -8.91
CA THR A 88 8.97 22.33 -8.16
C THR A 88 7.54 22.83 -8.19
N ALA A 89 6.92 22.95 -7.02
CA ALA A 89 5.61 23.56 -6.90
C ALA A 89 5.73 25.08 -6.73
N PHE A 90 5.27 25.84 -7.73
CA PHE A 90 5.20 27.30 -7.68
C PHE A 90 3.75 27.75 -7.43
N LYS A 91 3.33 27.86 -6.16
CA LYS A 91 2.07 28.53 -5.78
C LYS A 91 2.26 29.37 -4.52
N ASP A 92 1.77 30.61 -4.59
CA ASP A 92 1.96 31.69 -3.60
C ASP A 92 0.81 31.77 -2.57
N LYS A 93 0.21 30.63 -2.20
CA LYS A 93 -0.88 30.58 -1.21
C LYS A 93 -0.55 29.55 -0.14
N SER A 94 -0.84 29.94 1.11
CA SER A 94 -0.32 29.45 2.40
C SER A 94 -0.54 27.97 2.78
N GLN A 95 -0.78 27.08 1.83
CA GLN A 95 -0.56 25.64 1.94
C GLN A 95 0.34 25.24 0.77
N ASN A 96 1.65 25.26 1.01
CA ASN A 96 2.64 25.00 -0.03
C ASN A 96 2.68 23.50 -0.34
N ASP A 97 2.51 23.16 -1.63
CA ASP A 97 2.94 21.87 -2.17
C ASP A 97 4.48 21.79 -2.04
N TYR A 98 5.02 20.65 -1.63
CA TYR A 98 6.46 20.49 -1.47
C TYR A 98 7.16 20.54 -2.83
N SER A 99 8.28 21.27 -2.92
CA SER A 99 9.23 21.06 -4.01
C SER A 99 10.13 19.87 -3.68
N VAL A 100 10.28 18.95 -4.62
CA VAL A 100 11.04 17.71 -4.46
C VAL A 100 12.23 17.71 -5.41
N CYS A 101 13.39 17.30 -4.89
CA CYS A 101 14.57 17.01 -5.70
C CYS A 101 15.01 15.58 -5.45
N THR A 102 15.26 14.84 -6.54
CA THR A 102 15.85 13.50 -6.47
C THR A 102 17.17 13.48 -7.24
N VAL A 103 18.16 12.77 -6.69
CA VAL A 103 19.48 12.59 -7.28
C VAL A 103 19.65 11.12 -7.62
N TRP A 104 19.96 10.84 -8.89
CA TRP A 104 20.13 9.51 -9.44
C TRP A 104 21.56 9.35 -9.94
N GLY A 105 22.21 8.24 -9.57
CA GLY A 105 23.56 7.92 -10.02
C GLY A 105 23.58 6.69 -10.89
N GLU A 106 24.21 6.79 -12.06
CA GLU A 106 24.59 5.64 -12.88
C GLU A 106 25.98 5.17 -12.41
N ALA A 107 26.07 3.92 -11.96
CA ALA A 107 27.31 3.26 -11.60
C ALA A 107 27.43 1.96 -12.40
N ASP A 108 28.66 1.62 -12.80
CA ASP A 108 28.95 0.30 -13.36
C ASP A 108 28.75 -0.76 -12.26
N ASN A 109 27.95 -1.79 -12.56
CA ASN A 109 27.70 -2.92 -11.64
C ASN A 109 28.97 -3.76 -11.43
#